data_AF-A0A1S1LQ24-F1
#
_entry.id   AF-A0A1S1LQ24-F1
#
_cell.length_a   1.000
_cell.length_b   1.000
_cell.length_c   1.000
_cell.angle_alpha   90.00
_cell.angle_beta   90.00
_cell.angle_gamma   90.00
#
_symmetry.space_group_name_H-M   'P 1'
#
loop_
_entity.id
_entity.type
_entity.pdbx_description
1 polymer ?
#
loop_
_entity_poly.entity_id
_entity_poly.type
_entity_poly.pdbx_seq_one_letter_code
_entity_poly.pdbx_strand_id
1 'polypeptide(L)' 'MAVNVWRLKVGDKVREKGKDHELTVSSIAPPMSGGRAERHGPSITAHIRPGGYSTSFDAETSDRFDLVSQDN' A
#
# COMPACT_ATOMS: atom_id res chain seq x y z
N MET A 1 0.30 -11.76 -6.33
CA MET A 1 1.58 -11.89 -5.60
C MET A 1 1.58 -10.82 -4.52
N ALA A 2 1.91 -11.16 -3.27
CA ALA A 2 1.92 -10.19 -2.16
C ALA A 2 2.73 -8.93 -2.53
N VAL A 3 2.20 -7.76 -2.21
CA VAL A 3 2.87 -6.49 -2.48
C VAL A 3 4.15 -6.40 -1.63
N ASN A 4 5.28 -6.08 -2.27
CA ASN A 4 6.50 -5.76 -1.54
C ASN A 4 6.52 -4.25 -1.21
N VAL A 5 6.16 -3.91 0.03
CA VAL A 5 6.07 -2.51 0.50
C VAL A 5 7.38 -1.73 0.37
N TRP A 6 8.54 -2.40 0.38
CA TRP A 6 9.85 -1.76 0.20
C TRP A 6 10.13 -1.30 -1.23
N ARG A 7 9.31 -1.75 -2.19
CA ARG A 7 9.44 -1.41 -3.62
C ARG A 7 8.33 -0.50 -4.13
N LEU A 8 7.32 -0.20 -3.32
CA LEU A 8 6.21 0.67 -3.69
C LEU A 8 6.64 2.12 -3.82
N LYS A 9 5.94 2.83 -4.71
CA LYS A 9 6.07 4.27 -4.93
C LYS A 9 4.70 4.94 -4.84
N VAL A 10 4.70 6.22 -4.51
CA VAL A 10 3.50 7.06 -4.63
C VAL A 10 3.07 7.06 -6.10
N GLY A 11 1.77 6.84 -6.35
CA GLY A 11 1.20 6.68 -7.67
C GLY A 11 1.03 5.23 -8.12
N ASP A 12 1.69 4.26 -7.47
CA ASP A 12 1.47 2.85 -7.76
C ASP A 12 0.03 2.45 -7.47
N LYS A 13 -0.48 1.51 -8.26
CA LYS A 13 -1.81 0.94 -8.06
C LYS A 13 -1.73 -0.40 -7.35
N VAL A 14 -2.51 -0.52 -6.29
CA VAL A 14 -2.67 -1.74 -5.52
C VAL A 14 -4.14 -2.12 -5.46
N ARG A 15 -4.42 -3.39 -5.23
CA ARG A 15 -5.77 -3.91 -5.07
C ARG A 15 -5.82 -4.79 -3.83
N GLU A 16 -6.79 -4.54 -2.97
CA GLU A 16 -7.05 -5.46 -1.86
C GLU A 16 -7.67 -6.75 -2.41
N LYS A 17 -7.20 -7.90 -1.96
CA LYS A 17 -7.70 -9.21 -2.40
C LYS A 17 -9.20 -9.33 -2.14
N GLY A 18 -9.95 -9.74 -3.17
CA GLY A 18 -11.40 -9.86 -3.11
C GLY A 18 -12.16 -8.53 -3.23
N LYS A 19 -11.48 -7.43 -3.57
CA LYS A 19 -12.11 -6.16 -3.94
C LYS A 19 -11.91 -5.88 -5.43
N ASP A 20 -12.94 -5.31 -6.06
CA ASP A 20 -12.90 -4.98 -7.49
C ASP A 20 -12.30 -3.60 -7.79
N HIS A 21 -12.14 -2.77 -6.75
CA HIS A 21 -11.62 -1.41 -6.91
C HIS A 21 -10.11 -1.36 -6.73
N GLU A 22 -9.47 -0.49 -7.52
CA GLU A 22 -8.06 -0.17 -7.42
C GLU A 22 -7.85 1.00 -6.46
N LEU A 23 -6.72 0.97 -5.76
CA LEU A 23 -6.28 2.00 -4.84
C LEU A 23 -4.95 2.54 -5.34
N THR A 24 -4.82 3.87 -5.38
CA THR A 24 -3.57 4.54 -5.71
C THR A 24 -2.82 4.85 -4.42
N VAL A 25 -1.55 4.46 -4.34
CA VAL A 25 -0.66 4.80 -3.22
C VAL A 25 -0.49 6.31 -3.16
N SER A 26 -0.90 6.92 -2.05
CA SER A 26 -0.89 8.36 -1.85
C SER A 26 0.23 8.84 -0.93
N SER A 27 0.66 7.99 0.01
CA SER A 27 1.76 8.31 0.91
C SER A 27 2.48 7.07 1.41
N ILE A 28 3.77 7.24 1.70
CA ILE A 28 4.65 6.22 2.26
C ILE A 28 5.38 6.87 3.43
N ALA A 29 5.08 6.41 4.64
CA ALA A 29 5.81 6.84 5.83
C ALA A 29 7.03 5.91 6.02
N PRO A 30 8.19 6.45 6.44
CA PRO A 30 9.38 5.65 6.66
C PRO A 30 9.16 4.61 7.77
N PRO A 31 9.95 3.53 7.80
CA PRO A 31 9.98 2.58 8.91
C PRO A 31 10.19 3.31 10.24
N MET A 32 9.64 2.77 11.32
CA MET A 32 9.67 3.33 12.67
C MET A 32 8.95 4.67 12.87
N SER A 33 8.31 5.22 11.83
CA SER A 33 7.44 6.39 11.97
C SER A 33 6.29 6.12 12.96
N GLY A 34 5.97 7.13 13.77
CA GLY A 34 4.87 7.05 14.74
C GLY A 34 5.09 6.05 15.88
N GLY A 35 6.35 5.67 16.16
CA GLY A 35 6.68 4.74 17.25
C GLY A 35 6.47 3.25 16.90
N ARG A 36 6.33 2.92 15.62
CA ARG A 36 6.18 1.53 15.15
C ARG A 36 7.52 0.79 15.20
N ALA A 37 7.48 -0.54 15.36
CA ALA A 37 8.69 -1.35 15.29
C ALA A 37 9.23 -1.45 13.84
N GLU A 38 10.54 -1.57 13.68
CA GLU A 38 11.20 -1.62 12.36
C GLU A 38 10.69 -2.76 11.47
N ARG A 39 10.33 -3.91 12.07
CA ARG A 39 9.82 -5.09 11.34
C ARG A 39 8.54 -4.83 10.52
N HIS A 40 7.76 -3.81 10.89
CA HIS A 40 6.57 -3.43 10.11
C HIS A 40 6.96 -2.77 8.78
N GLY A 41 8.21 -2.33 8.62
CA GLY A 41 8.65 -1.61 7.44
C GLY A 41 7.94 -0.27 7.26
N PRO A 42 7.88 0.28 6.04
CA PRO A 42 7.17 1.52 5.76
C PRO A 42 5.65 1.33 5.86
N SER A 43 4.97 2.38 6.35
CA SER A 43 3.50 2.41 6.35
C SER A 43 3.02 3.02 5.05
N ILE A 44 2.19 2.29 4.32
CA ILE A 44 1.62 2.69 3.03
C ILE A 44 0.20 3.17 3.25
N THR A 45 -0.20 4.27 2.61
CA THR A 45 -1.61 4.69 2.51
C THR A 45 -2.00 4.76 1.05
N ALA A 46 -3.14 4.17 0.71
CA ALA A 46 -3.69 4.18 -0.64
C ALA A 46 -5.17 4.57 -0.62
N HIS A 47 -5.65 5.20 -1.70
CA HIS A 47 -7.04 5.66 -1.83
C HIS A 47 -7.66 5.30 -3.18
N ILE A 48 -9.00 5.21 -3.24
CA ILE A 48 -9.70 5.02 -4.53
C ILE A 48 -9.62 6.31 -5.36
N ARG A 49 -9.75 7.46 -4.67
CA ARG A 49 -9.62 8.81 -5.22
C ARG A 49 -9.18 9.77 -4.12
N PRO A 50 -8.60 10.95 -4.45
CA PRO A 50 -8.34 11.99 -3.46
C PRO A 50 -9.62 12.32 -2.67
N GLY A 51 -9.55 12.26 -1.33
CA GLY A 51 -10.69 12.49 -0.43
C GLY A 51 -11.75 11.37 -0.38
N GLY A 52 -11.51 10.24 -1.05
CA GLY A 52 -12.38 9.06 -1.00
C GLY A 52 -11.98 8.06 0.08
N TYR A 53 -12.48 6.83 -0.05
CA TYR A 53 -12.06 5.70 0.79
C TYR A 53 -10.54 5.51 0.71
N SER A 54 -9.91 5.41 1.87
CA SER A 54 -8.50 5.12 2.03
C SER A 54 -8.28 3.93 2.93
N THR A 55 -7.17 3.24 2.71
CA THR A 55 -6.70 2.14 3.54
C THR A 55 -5.19 2.26 3.72
N SER A 56 -4.70 1.72 4.83
CA SER A 56 -3.28 1.70 5.15
C SER A 56 -2.83 0.28 5.45
N PHE A 57 -1.64 -0.05 4.99
CA PHE A 57 -1.02 -1.36 5.16
C PHE A 57 0.49 -1.23 5.27
N ASP A 58 1.14 -2.29 5.74
CA ASP A 58 2.56 -2.36 6.03
C ASP A 58 3.10 -3.77 5.74
N ALA A 59 4.36 -4.07 6.07
CA ALA A 59 4.97 -5.34 5.72
C ALA A 59 4.20 -6.56 6.27
N GLU A 60 3.58 -6.45 7.44
CA GLU A 60 2.85 -7.56 8.09
C GLU A 60 1.46 -7.79 7.48
N THR A 61 0.91 -6.79 6.79
CA THR A 61 -0.45 -6.83 6.20
C THR A 61 -0.46 -6.72 4.67
N SER A 62 0.71 -6.61 4.07
CA SER A 62 0.92 -6.44 2.63
C SER A 62 0.46 -7.63 1.79
N ASP A 63 0.36 -8.81 2.39
CA ASP A 63 -0.15 -10.02 1.77
C ASP A 63 -1.62 -9.94 1.37
N ARG A 64 -2.38 -9.00 1.97
CA ARG A 64 -3.76 -8.70 1.60
C ARG A 64 -3.90 -7.92 0.31
N PHE A 65 -2.79 -7.41 -0.23
CA PHE A 65 -2.78 -6.56 -1.41
C PHE A 65 -2.01 -7.24 -2.54
N ASP A 66 -2.50 -7.05 -3.76
CA ASP A 66 -1.80 -7.38 -4.99
C ASP A 66 -1.40 -6.08 -5.72
N LEU A 67 -0.22 -6.10 -6.34
CA LEU A 67 0.20 -5.01 -7.22
C LEU A 67 -0.62 -5.11 -8.52
N VAL A 68 -1.22 -4.01 -8.94
CA VAL A 68 -1.83 -3.94 -10.27
C VAL A 68 -0.71 -3.62 -11.24
N SER A 69 -0.22 -4.64 -11.96
CA SER A 69 0.77 -4.42 -13.04
C SER A 69 0.25 -3.34 -13.98
N GLN A 70 1.05 -2.28 -14.15
CA GLN A 70 0.89 -1.44 -15.33
C GLN A 70 1.51 -2.23 -16.48
N ASP A 71 0.68 -2.96 -17.22
CA ASP A 71 1.07 -3.46 -18.53
C ASP A 71 1.45 -2.24 -19.36
N ASN A 72 2.75 -2.12 -19.64
CA ASN A 72 3.31 -1.17 -20.59
C ASN A 72 4.12 -1.95 -21.62
#